data_AF-A0AAU8DIF2-F1
#
_entry.id   AF-A0AAU8DIF2-F1
#
_cell.length_a   1.000
_cell.length_b   1.000
_cell.length_c   1.000
_cell.angle_alpha   90.00
_cell.angle_beta   90.00
_cell.angle_gamma   90.00
#
_symmetry.space_group_name_H-M   'P 1'
#
loop_
_entity.id
_entity.type
_entity.pdbx_description
1 polymer ?
#
loop_
_entity_poly.entity_id
_entity_poly.type
_entity_poly.pdbx_seq_one_letter_code
_entity_poly.pdbx_strand_id
1 'polypeptide(L)' 'MRKQLTALMKRLKDEQQRLLFAAAESATLPSLSTIQRVADLELNIAAIENTLAELPS' A
#
# COMPACT_ATOMS: atom_id res chain seq x y z
N MET A 1 -18.99 -3.07 5.18
CA MET A 1 -17.86 -3.43 4.30
C MET A 1 -17.03 -2.21 3.92
N ARG A 2 -17.64 -1.11 3.41
CA ARG A 2 -16.93 0.13 3.05
C ARG A 2 -15.96 0.61 4.14
N LYS A 3 -16.42 0.80 5.38
CA LYS A 3 -15.58 1.23 6.51
C LYS A 3 -14.39 0.30 6.77
N GLN A 4 -14.60 -1.02 6.70
CA GLN A 4 -13.53 -2.01 6.92
C GLN A 4 -12.46 -1.95 5.81
N LEU A 5 -12.89 -1.86 4.55
CA LEU A 5 -11.99 -1.74 3.40
C LEU A 5 -11.22 -0.42 3.42
N THR A 6 -11.86 0.70 3.74
CA THR A 6 -11.17 1.98 3.90
C THR A 6 -10.13 1.93 5.02
N ALA A 7 -10.44 1.29 6.15
CA ALA A 7 -9.50 1.12 7.26
C ALA A 7 -8.33 0.19 6.90
N LEU A 8 -8.56 -0.84 6.08
CA LEU A 8 -7.49 -1.70 5.56
C LEU A 8 -6.60 -0.92 4.59
N MET A 9 -7.19 -0.25 3.60
CA MET A 9 -6.47 0.59 2.63
C MET A 9 -5.58 1.61 3.33
N LYS A 10 -6.09 2.28 4.38
CA LYS A 10 -5.29 3.24 5.16
C LYS A 10 -4.04 2.58 5.74
N ARG A 11 -4.18 1.42 6.40
CA ARG A 11 -3.03 0.72 7.00
C ARG A 11 -2.01 0.26 5.96
N LEU A 12 -2.45 -0.14 4.77
CA LEU A 12 -1.56 -0.53 3.67
C LEU A 12 -0.80 0.69 3.12
N LYS A 13 -1.48 1.82 2.91
CA LYS A 13 -0.85 3.08 2.50
C LYS A 13 0.15 3.59 3.53
N ASP A 14 -0.20 3.55 4.81
CA ASP A 14 0.70 3.95 5.91
C ASP A 14 1.98 3.09 5.90
N GLU A 15 1.87 1.76 5.71
CA GLU A 15 3.02 0.86 5.67
C GLU A 15 3.88 1.06 4.41
N GLN A 16 3.24 1.22 3.25
CA GLN A 16 3.95 1.49 2.00
C GLN A 16 4.73 2.81 2.10
N GLN A 17 4.12 3.86 2.62
CA GLN A 17 4.76 5.15 2.86
C GLN A 17 5.97 4.99 3.79
N ARG A 18 5.83 4.22 4.88
CA ARG A 18 6.93 3.94 5.80
C ARG A 18 8.11 3.25 5.11
N LEU A 19 7.84 2.26 4.26
CA LEU A 19 8.88 1.55 3.50
C LEU A 19 9.57 2.46 2.47
N LEU A 20 8.80 3.29 1.77
CA LEU A 20 9.33 4.25 0.80
C LEU A 20 10.21 5.31 1.48
N PHE A 21 9.82 5.82 2.65
CA PHE A 21 10.62 6.76 3.42
C PHE A 21 11.91 6.13 3.94
N ALA A 22 11.84 4.92 4.50
CA ALA A 22 13.04 4.20 4.91
C ALA A 22 14.00 3.90 3.73
N ALA A 23 13.45 3.60 2.55
CA ALA A 23 14.25 3.42 1.34
C ALA A 23 14.86 4.74 0.84
N ALA A 24 14.15 5.86 0.96
CA ALA A 24 14.64 7.18 0.55
C ALA A 24 15.74 7.72 1.48
N GLU A 25 15.73 7.33 2.76
CA GLU A 25 16.80 7.67 3.72
C GLU A 25 18.11 6.89 3.45
N SER A 26 18.04 5.79 2.71
CA SER A 26 19.22 5.03 2.29
C SER A 26 19.94 5.74 1.13
N ALA A 27 21.26 5.89 1.23
CA ALA A 27 22.11 6.35 0.13
C ALA A 27 22.28 5.31 -1.00
N THR A 28 21.59 4.18 -0.89
CA THR A 28 21.64 3.03 -1.82
C THR A 28 20.24 2.53 -2.12
N LEU A 29 20.09 1.82 -3.25
CA LEU A 29 18.81 1.21 -3.60
C LEU A 29 18.30 0.28 -2.49
N PRO A 30 16.98 0.26 -2.23
CA PRO A 30 16.40 -0.70 -1.32
C PRO A 30 16.61 -2.13 -1.82
N SER A 31 16.64 -3.09 -0.89
CA SER A 31 16.74 -4.51 -1.23
C SER A 31 15.61 -4.94 -2.18
N LEU A 32 15.88 -5.95 -3.02
CA LEU A 32 14.85 -6.54 -3.90
C LEU A 32 13.58 -6.93 -3.12
N SER A 33 13.73 -7.49 -1.92
CA SER A 33 12.62 -7.84 -1.03
C SER A 33 11.79 -6.63 -0.60
N THR A 34 12.42 -5.47 -0.40
CA THR A 34 11.73 -4.22 -0.06
C THR A 34 10.95 -3.69 -1.26
N ILE A 35 11.56 -3.71 -2.45
CA ILE A 35 10.90 -3.30 -3.71
C ILE A 35 9.67 -4.18 -3.98
N GLN A 36 9.81 -5.50 -3.84
CA GLN A 36 8.72 -6.45 -4.02
C GLN A 36 7.59 -6.19 -3.02
N ARG A 37 7.92 -5.99 -1.74
CA ARG A 37 6.91 -5.67 -0.72
C ARG A 37 6.16 -4.38 -1.01
N VAL A 38 6.84 -3.33 -1.50
CA VAL A 38 6.17 -2.08 -1.92
C VAL A 38 5.23 -2.33 -3.10
N ALA A 39 5.65 -3.11 -4.09
CA ALA A 39 4.83 -3.47 -5.24
C ALA A 39 3.59 -4.31 -4.84
N ASP A 40 3.75 -5.27 -3.93
CA ASP A 40 2.64 -6.05 -3.41
C ASP A 40 1.63 -5.18 -2.65
N LEU A 41 2.11 -4.20 -1.87
CA LEU A 41 1.23 -3.24 -1.20
C LEU A 41 0.45 -2.39 -2.21
N GLU A 42 1.09 -1.89 -3.28
CA GLU A 42 0.42 -1.16 -4.36
C GLU A 42 -0.72 -1.98 -4.99
N LEU A 43 -0.44 -3.26 -5.32
CA LEU A 43 -1.44 -4.14 -5.92
C LEU A 43 -2.66 -4.35 -5.00
N ASN A 44 -2.42 -4.53 -3.70
CA ASN A 44 -3.49 -4.69 -2.72
C ASN A 44 -4.29 -3.39 -2.53
N ILE A 45 -3.62 -2.23 -2.53
CA ILE A 45 -4.29 -0.92 -2.46
C ILE A 45 -5.20 -0.73 -3.67
N ALA A 46 -4.70 -0.95 -4.88
CA ALA A 46 -5.47 -0.82 -6.11
C ALA A 46 -6.69 -1.76 -6.13
N ALA A 47 -6.53 -3.01 -5.68
CA ALA A 47 -7.64 -3.96 -5.57
C ALA A 47 -8.74 -3.48 -4.61
N ILE A 48 -8.36 -2.87 -3.47
CA ILE A 48 -9.32 -2.31 -2.51
C ILE A 48 -9.98 -1.05 -3.06
N GLU A 49 -9.25 -0.17 -3.73
CA GLU A 49 -9.81 1.03 -4.38
C GLU A 49 -10.87 0.65 -5.42
N ASN A 50 -10.57 -0.33 -6.28
CA ASN A 50 -11.52 -0.88 -7.24
C ASN A 50 -12.76 -1.46 -6.54
N THR A 51 -12.56 -2.26 -5.50
CA THR A 51 -13.68 -2.84 -4.73
C THR A 51 -14.55 -1.75 -4.08
N LEU A 52 -13.94 -0.67 -3.56
CA LEU A 52 -14.66 0.45 -2.94
C LEU A 52 -15.49 1.26 -3.96
N ALA A 53 -14.99 1.38 -5.19
CA ALA A 53 -15.68 2.06 -6.28
C ALA A 53 -16.92 1.30 -6.76
N GLU A 54 -16.90 -0.03 -6.68
CA GLU A 54 -18.02 -0.90 -7.06
C GLU A 54 -19.11 -1.02 -5.97
N LEU A 55 -18.79 -0.66 -4.71
CA LEU A 55 -19.77 -0.74 -3.64
C LEU A 55 -20.90 0.30 -3.84
N PRO A 56 -22.17 -0.08 -3.64
CA PRO A 56 -23.28 0.87 -3.65
C PRO A 56 -23.09 1.94 -2.56
N SER A 57 -23.55 3.15 -2.88
CA SER A 57 -23.51 4.33 -2.01
C SER A 57 -24.40 4.16 -0.79
#